data_AF-A0A7Y5AH04-F1
#
_entry.id   AF-A0A7Y5AH04-F1
#
_cell.length_a   1.000
_cell.length_b   1.000
_cell.length_c   1.000
_cell.angle_alpha   90.00
_cell.angle_beta   90.00
_cell.angle_gamma   90.00
#
_symmetry.space_group_name_H-M   'P 1'
#
loop_
_entity.id
_entity.type
_entity.pdbx_description
1 polymer ?
#
loop_
_entity_poly.entity_id
_entity_poly.type
_entity_poly.pdbx_seq_one_letter_code
_entity_poly.pdbx_strand_id
1 'polypeptide(L)'
;MKSSRSLAGAVLVSGFASLLLAGCAQNRDVRDGHDYSSGTTAQSPPAYLGCVKGELQGNVKTYEVQGENSVKLFIESTDPSQAEGLVELRGAGSQHQFTAYQRDAWYDHGRLLDAALMCSKA
;
A
#
# COMPACT_ATOMS: atom_id res chain seq x y z
N MET A 1 73.24 4.90 19.68
CA MET A 1 71.90 5.08 19.07
C MET A 1 71.74 4.11 17.92
N LYS A 2 70.87 3.09 18.06
CA LYS A 2 70.03 2.52 16.98
C LYS A 2 69.14 1.44 17.58
N SER A 3 67.84 1.63 17.39
CA SER A 3 66.74 0.89 18.01
C SER A 3 66.31 -0.24 17.09
N SER A 4 66.07 -1.43 17.65
CA SER A 4 65.39 -2.53 16.95
C SER A 4 64.02 -2.71 17.59
N ARG A 5 62.97 -2.22 16.93
CA ARG A 5 61.58 -2.52 17.29
C ARG A 5 61.09 -3.62 16.37
N SER A 6 60.87 -4.82 16.92
CA SER A 6 60.18 -5.92 16.23
C SER A 6 58.77 -5.50 15.88
N LEU A 7 58.49 -5.40 14.58
CA LEU A 7 57.16 -5.42 14.01
C LEU A 7 56.75 -6.90 13.88
N ALA A 8 56.06 -7.41 14.89
CA ALA A 8 55.48 -8.74 14.86
C ALA A 8 53.96 -8.62 14.97
N GLY A 9 53.27 -9.09 13.93
CA GLY A 9 51.92 -9.63 14.06
C GLY A 9 50.77 -8.65 13.87
N ALA A 10 50.60 -8.16 12.64
CA ALA A 10 49.26 -7.94 12.13
C ALA A 10 48.51 -9.30 12.07
N VAL A 11 47.18 -9.21 12.01
CA VAL A 11 46.20 -10.29 11.73
C VAL A 11 45.61 -10.95 12.99
N LEU A 12 44.53 -10.37 13.50
CA LEU A 12 43.40 -11.13 14.05
C LEU A 12 42.08 -10.54 13.51
N VAL A 13 41.66 -11.07 12.34
CA VAL A 13 40.32 -11.64 12.08
C VAL A 13 39.14 -10.73 12.50
N SER A 14 38.65 -9.79 11.69
CA SER A 14 37.76 -9.97 10.52
C SER A 14 36.83 -11.18 10.63
N GLY A 15 35.64 -11.00 11.23
CA GLY A 15 34.64 -12.08 11.27
C GLY A 15 33.33 -11.78 11.99
N PHE A 16 32.64 -10.67 11.70
CA PHE A 16 31.26 -10.44 12.20
C PHE A 16 30.39 -9.60 11.24
N ALA A 17 30.51 -9.79 9.92
CA ALA A 17 29.78 -8.97 8.94
C ALA A 17 28.84 -9.76 8.00
N SER A 18 28.32 -10.92 8.43
CA SER A 18 27.60 -11.82 7.49
C SER A 18 26.19 -12.25 7.88
N LEU A 19 25.53 -11.62 8.87
CA LEU A 19 24.26 -12.15 9.41
C LEU A 19 23.03 -11.24 9.35
N LEU A 20 22.97 -10.23 8.48
CA LEU A 20 21.77 -9.37 8.36
C LEU A 20 21.30 -9.14 6.91
N LEU A 21 21.37 -10.17 6.07
CA LEU A 21 20.67 -10.19 4.76
C LEU A 21 19.43 -11.10 4.80
N ALA A 22 18.77 -11.20 5.95
CA ALA A 22 17.35 -11.57 5.95
C ALA A 22 16.59 -10.36 5.41
N GLY A 23 16.55 -10.22 4.08
CA GLY A 23 15.64 -9.29 3.43
C GLY A 23 14.25 -9.61 3.93
N CYS A 24 13.64 -8.67 4.66
CA CYS A 24 12.27 -8.82 5.14
C CYS A 24 11.44 -9.28 3.95
N ALA A 25 10.90 -10.50 4.00
CA ALA A 25 9.95 -11.00 3.01
C ALA A 25 8.82 -9.98 2.98
N GLN A 26 8.87 -9.11 1.97
CA GLN A 26 8.21 -7.82 2.02
C GLN A 26 6.78 -8.04 1.53
N ASN A 27 6.01 -8.76 2.33
CA ASN A 27 4.58 -8.94 2.10
C ASN A 27 3.89 -7.66 2.54
N ARG A 28 4.19 -6.57 1.83
CA ARG A 28 3.70 -5.23 2.14
C ARG A 28 2.19 -5.23 2.00
N ASP A 29 1.51 -4.75 3.02
CA ASP A 29 0.08 -4.47 2.94
C ASP A 29 -0.11 -3.48 1.78
N VAL A 30 -1.21 -3.56 1.04
CA VAL A 30 -1.54 -2.59 -0.01
C VAL A 30 -1.53 -1.14 0.51
N ARG A 31 -1.76 -0.95 1.81
CA ARG A 31 -1.66 0.34 2.52
C ARG A 31 -0.23 0.83 2.76
N ASP A 32 0.78 -0.03 2.65
CA ASP A 32 2.19 0.34 2.79
C ASP A 32 2.75 1.01 1.52
N GLY A 33 1.95 1.12 0.46
CA GLY A 33 2.27 1.88 -0.74
C GLY A 33 2.50 3.36 -0.43
N HIS A 34 3.42 4.00 -1.16
CA HIS A 34 3.67 5.43 -1.00
C HIS A 34 2.55 6.29 -1.61
N ASP A 35 1.87 5.73 -2.61
CA ASP A 35 0.85 6.41 -3.38
C ASP A 35 -0.54 6.07 -2.83
N TYR A 36 -1.26 7.10 -2.39
CA TYR A 36 -2.65 7.01 -1.98
C TYR A 36 -3.40 8.30 -2.33
N SER A 37 -4.71 8.19 -2.48
CA SER A 37 -5.61 9.33 -2.65
C SER A 37 -6.62 9.33 -1.51
N SER A 38 -6.94 10.51 -0.97
CA SER A 38 -7.92 10.61 0.11
C SER A 38 -8.72 11.90 0.01
N GLY A 39 -9.91 11.88 0.59
CA GLY A 39 -10.79 13.03 0.58
C GLY A 39 -12.14 12.70 1.22
N THR A 40 -13.15 13.49 0.90
CA THR A 40 -14.50 13.28 1.38
C THR A 40 -15.48 13.24 0.21
N THR A 41 -16.60 12.54 0.41
CA THR A 41 -17.72 12.50 -0.54
C THR A 41 -19.04 12.61 0.21
N ALA A 42 -20.01 13.29 -0.41
CA ALA A 42 -21.39 13.32 0.07
C ALA A 42 -22.22 12.14 -0.44
N GLN A 43 -21.66 11.33 -1.33
CA GLN A 43 -22.31 10.14 -1.87
C GLN A 43 -22.51 9.08 -0.79
N SER A 44 -23.54 8.25 -0.98
CA SER A 44 -23.72 7.05 -0.16
C SER A 44 -22.65 6.00 -0.49
N PRO A 45 -22.29 5.11 0.44
CA PRO A 45 -21.31 4.05 0.19
C PRO A 45 -21.54 3.23 -1.10
N PRO A 46 -22.76 2.72 -1.39
CA PRO A 46 -22.98 1.95 -2.61
C PRO A 46 -22.86 2.80 -3.89
N ALA A 47 -23.22 4.09 -3.85
CA ALA A 47 -23.08 4.96 -5.00
C ALA A 47 -21.61 5.25 -5.31
N TYR A 48 -20.84 5.61 -4.28
CA TYR A 48 -19.41 5.89 -4.42
C TYR A 48 -18.62 4.66 -4.88
N LEU A 49 -18.77 3.52 -4.20
CA LEU A 49 -18.06 2.30 -4.56
C LEU A 49 -18.53 1.73 -5.90
N GLY A 50 -19.81 1.91 -6.25
CA GLY A 50 -20.34 1.56 -7.56
C GLY A 50 -19.69 2.38 -8.69
N CYS A 51 -19.52 3.69 -8.50
CA CYS A 51 -18.78 4.54 -9.43
C CYS A 51 -17.34 4.05 -9.58
N VAL A 52 -16.61 3.84 -8.47
CA VAL A 52 -15.22 3.38 -8.52
C VAL A 52 -15.10 2.07 -9.28
N LYS A 53 -15.98 1.10 -9.02
CA LYS A 53 -16.03 -0.18 -9.75
C LYS A 53 -16.26 0.00 -11.24
N GLY A 54 -17.13 0.95 -11.64
CA GLY A 54 -17.43 1.23 -13.04
C GLY A 54 -16.24 1.82 -13.81
N GLU A 55 -15.38 2.56 -13.14
CA GLU A 55 -14.17 3.15 -13.74
C GLU A 55 -13.00 2.14 -13.88
N LEU A 56 -13.04 1.03 -13.13
CA LEU A 56 -12.08 -0.04 -13.30
C LEU A 56 -12.32 -0.75 -14.63
N GLN A 57 -11.41 -0.55 -15.58
CA GLN A 57 -11.50 -1.18 -16.89
C GLN A 57 -11.22 -2.69 -16.80
N GLY A 58 -11.99 -3.49 -17.55
CA GLY A 58 -11.77 -4.93 -17.71
C GLY A 58 -12.51 -5.79 -16.67
N ASN A 59 -12.21 -7.09 -16.68
CA ASN A 59 -12.81 -8.07 -15.76
C ASN A 59 -12.06 -8.12 -14.41
N VAL A 60 -11.76 -6.95 -13.84
CA VAL A 60 -11.05 -6.83 -12.56
C VAL A 60 -11.95 -7.34 -11.45
N LYS A 61 -11.43 -8.24 -10.60
CA LYS A 61 -12.20 -8.80 -9.49
C LYS A 61 -12.25 -7.79 -8.36
N THR A 62 -13.44 -7.55 -7.84
CA THR A 62 -13.62 -6.65 -6.70
C THR A 62 -14.41 -7.33 -5.59
N TYR A 63 -14.03 -7.02 -4.35
CA TYR A 63 -14.64 -7.59 -3.16
C TYR A 63 -14.99 -6.49 -2.18
N GLU A 64 -16.27 -6.38 -1.82
CA GLU A 64 -16.69 -5.48 -0.75
C GLU A 64 -16.69 -6.22 0.59
N VAL A 65 -16.04 -5.62 1.58
CA VAL A 65 -15.95 -6.12 2.95
C VAL A 65 -16.50 -5.06 3.89
N GLN A 66 -17.60 -5.40 4.57
CA GLN A 66 -18.22 -4.55 5.58
C GLN A 66 -17.41 -4.61 6.88
N GLY A 67 -17.02 -3.45 7.40
CA GLY A 67 -16.49 -3.27 8.76
C GLY A 67 -17.50 -2.57 9.66
N GLU A 68 -17.14 -2.34 10.93
CA GLU A 68 -18.03 -1.72 11.92
C GLU A 68 -18.49 -0.30 11.54
N ASN A 69 -17.58 0.54 11.02
CA ASN A 69 -17.88 1.92 10.59
C ASN A 69 -17.19 2.26 9.25
N SER A 70 -16.92 1.22 8.46
CA SER A 70 -16.31 1.38 7.14
C SER A 70 -16.77 0.30 6.18
N VAL A 71 -16.70 0.62 4.89
CA VAL A 71 -16.82 -0.34 3.79
C VAL A 71 -15.50 -0.32 3.04
N LYS A 72 -14.95 -1.49 2.78
CA LYS A 72 -13.70 -1.66 2.04
C LYS A 72 -13.97 -2.35 0.72
N LEU A 73 -13.48 -1.78 -0.37
CA LEU A 73 -13.46 -2.37 -1.69
C LEU A 73 -12.04 -2.83 -1.99
N PHE A 74 -11.82 -4.14 -2.00
CA PHE A 74 -10.55 -4.76 -2.37
C PHE A 74 -10.52 -5.11 -3.86
N ILE A 75 -9.35 -4.94 -4.47
CA ILE A 75 -9.09 -5.25 -5.88
C ILE A 75 -8.22 -6.50 -5.95
N GLU A 76 -8.63 -7.46 -6.77
CA GLU A 76 -8.04 -8.80 -7.01
C GLU A 76 -8.00 -9.78 -5.81
N SER A 77 -7.77 -9.31 -4.58
CA SER A 77 -7.72 -10.16 -3.38
C SER A 77 -8.19 -9.44 -2.13
N THR A 78 -8.88 -10.14 -1.22
CA THR A 78 -9.20 -9.64 0.13
C THR A 78 -8.04 -9.77 1.12
N ASP A 79 -6.99 -10.51 0.78
CA ASP A 79 -5.73 -10.53 1.53
C ASP A 79 -4.97 -9.22 1.24
N PRO A 80 -4.79 -8.33 2.25
CA PRO A 80 -4.13 -7.05 2.04
C PRO A 80 -2.72 -7.15 1.48
N SER A 81 -2.04 -8.27 1.69
CA SER A 81 -0.69 -8.51 1.20
C SER A 81 -0.65 -8.92 -0.28
N GLN A 82 -1.80 -9.34 -0.83
CA GLN A 82 -1.97 -9.76 -2.22
C GLN A 82 -2.93 -8.84 -3.01
N ALA A 83 -3.60 -7.91 -2.34
CA ALA A 83 -4.49 -6.95 -2.99
C ALA A 83 -3.67 -5.99 -3.87
N GLU A 84 -4.12 -5.79 -5.11
CA GLU A 84 -3.56 -4.79 -6.02
C GLU A 84 -4.02 -3.38 -5.65
N GLY A 85 -5.19 -3.28 -5.02
CA GLY A 85 -5.78 -2.02 -4.62
C GLY A 85 -6.79 -2.17 -3.49
N LEU A 86 -7.03 -1.06 -2.82
CA LEU A 86 -8.01 -0.96 -1.74
C LEU A 86 -8.61 0.44 -1.74
N VAL A 87 -9.95 0.52 -1.70
CA VAL A 87 -10.65 1.74 -1.35
C VAL A 87 -11.38 1.53 -0.03
N GLU A 88 -11.07 2.34 0.96
CA GLU A 88 -11.74 2.34 2.25
C GLU A 88 -12.60 3.60 2.37
N LEU A 89 -13.89 3.40 2.64
CA LEU A 89 -14.84 4.47 2.91
C LEU A 89 -15.28 4.38 4.37
N ARG A 90 -15.07 5.44 5.13
CA ARG A 90 -15.40 5.54 6.57
C ARG A 90 -16.45 6.61 6.83
N GLY A 91 -17.21 6.41 7.88
CA GLY A 91 -18.15 7.40 8.40
C GLY A 91 -19.61 6.99 8.26
N ALA A 92 -20.47 7.76 8.93
CA ALA A 92 -21.91 7.58 8.95
C ALA A 92 -22.58 8.94 8.75
N GLY A 93 -23.71 8.98 8.05
CA GLY A 93 -24.49 10.20 7.80
C GLY A 93 -24.32 10.75 6.38
N SER A 94 -24.24 12.08 6.25
CA SER A 94 -24.27 12.77 4.95
C SER A 94 -22.91 13.00 4.30
N GLN A 95 -21.81 12.66 4.99
CA GLN A 95 -20.46 12.82 4.47
C GLN A 95 -19.58 11.65 4.91
N HIS A 96 -18.84 11.10 3.96
CA HIS A 96 -17.95 9.96 4.16
C HIS A 96 -16.52 10.35 3.81
N GLN A 97 -15.55 9.81 4.52
CA GLN A 97 -14.13 9.96 4.21
C GLN A 97 -13.67 8.75 3.42
N PHE A 98 -13.03 8.97 2.27
CA PHE A 98 -12.44 7.89 1.49
C PHE A 98 -10.91 7.95 1.54
N THR A 99 -10.30 6.78 1.47
CA THR A 99 -8.88 6.60 1.16
C THR A 99 -8.73 5.46 0.17
N ALA A 100 -8.03 5.71 -0.93
CA ALA A 100 -7.68 4.72 -1.94
C ALA A 100 -6.17 4.46 -1.91
N TYR A 101 -5.79 3.20 -1.95
CA TYR A 101 -4.42 2.70 -1.98
C TYR A 101 -4.27 1.83 -3.21
N GLN A 102 -3.13 1.95 -3.90
CA GLN A 102 -2.81 1.13 -5.06
C GLN A 102 -1.36 0.67 -4.94
N ARG A 103 -1.14 -0.64 -5.02
CA ARG A 103 0.17 -1.27 -4.79
C ARG A 103 1.20 -0.81 -5.83
N ASP A 104 0.82 -0.89 -7.10
CA ASP A 104 1.68 -0.59 -8.24
C ASP A 104 1.16 0.65 -8.99
N ALA A 105 0.83 1.71 -8.24
CA ALA A 105 0.28 2.95 -8.80
C ALA A 105 1.14 3.54 -9.91
N TRP A 106 2.47 3.41 -9.84
CA TRP A 106 3.37 3.82 -10.93
C TRP A 106 3.13 3.02 -12.23
N TYR A 107 2.97 1.70 -12.15
CA TYR A 107 2.74 0.84 -13.31
C TYR A 107 1.35 1.02 -13.90
N ASP A 108 0.35 1.16 -13.03
CA ASP A 108 -1.05 1.33 -13.43
C ASP A 108 -1.44 2.79 -13.72
N HIS A 109 -0.46 3.70 -13.65
CA HIS A 109 -0.62 5.14 -13.81
C HIS A 109 -1.66 5.74 -12.83
N GLY A 110 -1.74 5.22 -11.60
CA GLY A 110 -2.59 5.74 -10.54
C GLY A 110 -4.08 5.58 -10.80
N ARG A 111 -4.48 4.72 -11.73
CA ARG A 111 -5.87 4.62 -12.22
C ARG A 111 -6.90 4.45 -11.13
N LEU A 112 -6.63 3.62 -10.11
CA LEU A 112 -7.55 3.44 -8.98
C LEU A 112 -7.65 4.73 -8.14
N LEU A 113 -6.53 5.41 -7.95
CA LEU A 113 -6.44 6.66 -7.19
C LEU A 113 -7.20 7.79 -7.89
N ASP A 114 -7.08 7.87 -9.21
CA ASP A 114 -7.80 8.81 -10.05
C ASP A 114 -9.30 8.52 -10.07
N ALA A 115 -9.69 7.25 -10.22
CA ALA A 115 -11.09 6.82 -10.15
C ALA A 115 -11.72 7.19 -8.79
N ALA A 116 -11.02 6.93 -7.68
CA ALA A 116 -11.48 7.32 -6.35
C ALA A 116 -11.69 8.84 -6.22
N LEU A 117 -10.73 9.63 -6.72
CA LEU A 117 -10.84 11.09 -6.68
C LEU A 117 -11.97 11.63 -7.57
N MET A 118 -12.11 11.10 -8.78
CA MET A 118 -13.17 11.48 -9.71
C MET A 118 -14.55 11.16 -9.12
N CYS A 119 -14.74 9.91 -8.67
CA CYS A 119 -16.00 9.45 -8.10
C CYS A 119 -16.39 10.19 -6.82
N SER A 120 -15.43 10.77 -6.07
CA SER A 120 -15.76 11.55 -4.88
C SER A 120 -16.65 12.77 -5.15
N LYS A 121 -16.66 13.26 -6.40
CA LYS A 121 -17.37 14.46 -6.87
C LYS A 121 -18.50 14.15 -7.86
N ALA A 122 -18.73 12.87 -8.18
CA ALA A 122 -19.67 12.44 -9.22
C ALA A 122 -21.14 12.61 -8.80
#